data_AF-A0A7K8Z1C2-F1
#
_entry.id   AF-A0A7K8Z1C2-F1
#
_cell.length_a   1.000
_cell.length_b   1.000
_cell.length_c   1.000
_cell.angle_alpha   90.00
_cell.angle_beta   90.00
_cell.angle_gamma   90.00
#
_symmetry.space_group_name_H-M   'P 1'
#
loop_
_entity.id
_entity.type
_entity.pdbx_description
1 polymer ?
#
loop_
_entity_poly.entity_id
_entity_poly.type
_entity_poly.pdbx_seq_one_letter_code
_entity_poly.pdbx_strand_id
1 'polypeptide(L)'
;DPYFRNIKEKLKKNGIILKNELKNLLHLCQTSSDVELARKVIYRYHEQNGIRALHNFKFGPLFMRLCYELDLERPAVELIKDQVIPTHFQNTVVIVSALEVLTEMKKQDIPFNKETYLLAFAICYKLDNPESFKISAKLLEEAQVKGDTLPIRAYCFAVATALKQNDVAQAKFYCSQIMKTENKLYNNLKVLVQLRSGLLEEVIKTLEAAVEVNTPPFVKKLEFSEQVLATVREKMEENPDLS
;
A
#
# COMPACT_ATOMS: atom_id res chain seq x y z
N ASP A 1 -34.61 -13.02 -1.88
CA ASP A 1 -34.76 -12.28 -0.61
C ASP A 1 -35.81 -11.16 -0.76
N PRO A 2 -36.83 -11.09 0.14
CA PRO A 2 -37.87 -10.05 0.14
C PRO A 2 -37.33 -8.61 0.29
N TYR A 3 -36.22 -8.41 1.00
CA TYR A 3 -35.57 -7.11 1.17
C TYR A 3 -35.09 -6.53 -0.16
N PHE A 4 -34.38 -7.34 -0.94
CA PHE A 4 -33.89 -6.96 -2.27
C PHE A 4 -35.03 -6.63 -3.25
N ARG A 5 -36.16 -7.35 -3.15
CA ARG A 5 -37.35 -7.06 -3.96
C ARG A 5 -37.93 -5.68 -3.63
N ASN A 6 -38.06 -5.36 -2.34
CA ASN A 6 -38.55 -4.06 -1.89
C ASN A 6 -37.64 -2.92 -2.38
N ILE A 7 -36.32 -3.06 -2.23
CA ILE A 7 -35.35 -2.08 -2.73
C ILE A 7 -35.47 -1.89 -4.26
N LYS A 8 -35.62 -2.98 -5.04
CA LYS A 8 -35.83 -2.91 -6.50
C LYS A 8 -37.10 -2.15 -6.85
N GLU A 9 -38.20 -2.39 -6.15
CA GLU A 9 -39.46 -1.65 -6.38
C GLU A 9 -39.33 -0.18 -6.01
N LYS A 10 -38.62 0.12 -4.91
CA LYS A 10 -38.37 1.48 -4.46
C LYS A 10 -37.56 2.28 -5.49
N LEU A 11 -36.53 1.65 -6.07
CA LEU A 11 -35.77 2.23 -7.18
C LEU A 11 -36.66 2.52 -8.40
N LYS A 12 -37.52 1.58 -8.81
CA LYS A 12 -38.45 1.78 -9.94
C LYS A 12 -39.41 2.95 -9.73
N LYS A 13 -39.80 3.21 -8.49
CA LYS A 13 -40.71 4.31 -8.10
C LYS A 13 -39.97 5.61 -7.76
N ASN A 14 -38.65 5.69 -7.99
CA ASN A 14 -37.81 6.82 -7.59
C ASN A 14 -37.89 7.18 -6.08
N GLY A 15 -38.21 6.20 -5.23
CA GLY A 15 -38.38 6.41 -3.80
C GLY A 15 -37.10 6.84 -3.07
N ILE A 16 -37.27 7.44 -1.88
CA ILE A 16 -36.16 7.91 -1.02
C ILE A 16 -35.38 6.71 -0.47
N ILE A 17 -34.05 6.67 -0.64
CA ILE A 17 -33.20 5.64 -0.06
C ILE A 17 -32.67 6.13 1.28
N LEU A 18 -32.97 5.41 2.35
CA LEU A 18 -32.50 5.75 3.68
C LEU A 18 -31.09 5.20 3.91
N LYS A 19 -30.32 5.88 4.77
CA LYS A 19 -28.97 5.46 5.17
C LYS A 19 -28.91 4.01 5.66
N ASN A 20 -29.83 3.62 6.54
CA ASN A 20 -29.87 2.26 7.08
C ASN A 20 -30.25 1.24 6.01
N GLU A 21 -31.05 1.62 5.01
CA GLU A 21 -31.39 0.75 3.90
C GLU A 21 -30.17 0.47 3.03
N LEU A 22 -29.40 1.50 2.70
CA LEU A 22 -28.14 1.35 1.95
C LEU A 22 -27.12 0.52 2.74
N LYS A 23 -26.96 0.79 4.04
CA LYS A 23 -26.04 0.03 4.89
C LYS A 23 -26.42 -1.45 4.96
N ASN A 24 -27.69 -1.75 5.21
CA ASN A 24 -28.17 -3.14 5.28
C ASN A 24 -28.03 -3.85 3.93
N LEU A 25 -28.33 -3.15 2.82
CA LEU A 25 -28.15 -3.72 1.48
C LEU A 25 -26.70 -4.16 1.26
N LEU A 26 -25.73 -3.29 1.55
CA LEU A 26 -24.31 -3.59 1.38
C LEU A 26 -23.83 -4.75 2.25
N HIS A 27 -24.39 -4.93 3.46
CA HIS A 27 -24.08 -6.07 4.33
C HIS A 27 -24.72 -7.40 3.88
N LEU A 28 -25.81 -7.36 3.13
CA LEU A 28 -26.56 -8.54 2.70
C LEU A 28 -26.17 -9.03 1.30
N CYS A 29 -25.40 -8.25 0.54
CA CYS A 29 -24.95 -8.64 -0.79
C CYS A 29 -24.07 -9.90 -0.72
N GLN A 30 -24.40 -10.92 -1.50
CA GLN A 30 -23.63 -12.17 -1.57
C GLN A 30 -23.23 -12.54 -3.00
N THR A 31 -23.84 -11.92 -4.00
CA THR A 31 -23.61 -12.25 -5.41
C THR A 31 -23.26 -11.01 -6.24
N SER A 32 -22.66 -11.21 -7.41
CA SER A 32 -22.40 -10.12 -8.37
C SER A 32 -23.67 -9.36 -8.75
N SER A 33 -24.82 -10.04 -8.86
CA SER A 33 -26.12 -9.39 -9.13
C SER A 33 -26.56 -8.45 -8.01
N ASP A 34 -26.24 -8.80 -6.76
CA ASP A 34 -26.55 -7.97 -5.60
C ASP A 34 -25.67 -6.72 -5.57
N VAL A 35 -24.40 -6.85 -5.93
CA VAL A 35 -23.45 -5.72 -6.05
C VAL A 35 -23.90 -4.75 -7.13
N GLU A 36 -24.38 -5.26 -8.27
CA GLU A 36 -24.96 -4.43 -9.34
C GLU A 36 -26.20 -3.64 -8.88
N LEU A 37 -27.05 -4.25 -8.05
CA LEU A 37 -28.15 -3.53 -7.42
C LEU A 37 -27.63 -2.48 -6.43
N ALA A 38 -26.68 -2.86 -5.57
CA ALA A 38 -26.10 -1.95 -4.58
C ALA A 38 -25.49 -0.72 -5.24
N ARG A 39 -24.81 -0.88 -6.37
CA ARG A 39 -24.28 0.21 -7.18
C ARG A 39 -25.37 1.20 -7.61
N LYS A 40 -26.49 0.71 -8.15
CA LYS A 40 -27.62 1.57 -8.54
C LYS A 40 -28.22 2.33 -7.35
N VAL A 41 -28.29 1.67 -6.19
CA VAL A 41 -28.78 2.29 -4.95
C VAL A 41 -27.80 3.36 -4.44
N ILE A 42 -26.49 3.14 -4.57
CA ILE A 42 -25.45 4.13 -4.24
C ILE A 42 -25.62 5.39 -5.08
N TYR A 43 -25.76 5.28 -6.41
CA TYR A 43 -25.99 6.44 -7.27
C TYR A 43 -27.26 7.19 -6.87
N ARG A 44 -28.36 6.47 -6.66
CA ARG A 44 -29.62 7.09 -6.24
C ARG A 44 -29.49 7.82 -4.90
N TYR A 45 -28.82 7.20 -3.92
CA TYR A 45 -28.56 7.80 -2.62
C TYR A 45 -27.68 9.04 -2.73
N HIS A 46 -26.67 9.02 -3.61
CA HIS A 46 -25.79 10.16 -3.87
C HIS A 46 -26.56 11.34 -4.50
N GLU A 47 -27.34 11.08 -5.56
CA GLU A 47 -28.21 12.07 -6.19
C GLU A 47 -29.19 12.72 -5.21
N GLN A 48 -29.76 11.91 -4.31
CA GLN A 48 -30.74 12.36 -3.31
C GLN A 48 -30.16 13.34 -2.28
N ASN A 49 -28.95 13.08 -1.80
CA ASN A 49 -28.37 13.83 -0.69
C ASN A 49 -27.44 14.97 -1.13
N GLY A 50 -27.09 15.04 -2.41
CA GLY A 50 -26.19 16.05 -2.97
C GLY A 50 -24.76 16.01 -2.41
N ILE A 51 -23.89 16.84 -2.98
CA ILE A 51 -22.45 16.89 -2.67
C ILE A 51 -22.16 17.55 -1.31
N ARG A 52 -23.10 18.34 -0.75
CA ARG A 52 -22.85 19.30 0.35
C ARG A 52 -23.22 18.84 1.75
N ALA A 53 -23.82 17.66 1.93
CA ALA A 53 -24.19 17.20 3.27
C ALA A 53 -22.97 16.57 3.99
N LEU A 54 -22.34 17.38 4.84
CA LEU A 54 -21.18 17.08 5.70
C LEU A 54 -21.35 15.81 6.58
N HIS A 55 -22.57 15.26 6.67
CA HIS A 55 -22.94 14.10 7.49
C HIS A 55 -23.42 12.87 6.68
N ASN A 56 -23.18 12.84 5.37
CA ASN A 56 -23.56 11.70 4.54
C ASN A 56 -22.80 10.42 4.92
N PHE A 57 -23.50 9.29 4.82
CA PHE A 57 -22.93 7.97 5.08
C PHE A 57 -21.79 7.66 4.10
N LYS A 58 -20.58 7.48 4.61
CA LYS A 58 -19.40 7.07 3.83
C LYS A 58 -19.48 5.57 3.51
N PHE A 59 -20.14 5.24 2.39
CA PHE A 59 -20.30 3.86 1.94
C PHE A 59 -19.06 3.28 1.25
N GLY A 60 -18.10 4.12 0.82
CA GLY A 60 -16.92 3.69 0.06
C GLY A 60 -16.16 2.53 0.72
N PRO A 61 -15.75 2.61 2.00
CA PRO A 61 -15.10 1.51 2.69
C PRO A 61 -15.91 0.21 2.73
N LEU A 62 -17.23 0.32 2.89
CA LEU A 62 -18.11 -0.84 2.99
C LEU A 62 -18.30 -1.51 1.63
N PHE A 63 -18.50 -0.73 0.58
CA PHE A 63 -18.62 -1.24 -0.79
C PHE A 63 -17.33 -1.92 -1.26
N MET A 64 -16.18 -1.33 -0.94
CA MET A 64 -14.89 -1.92 -1.25
C MET A 64 -14.64 -3.25 -0.55
N ARG A 65 -15.00 -3.34 0.74
CA ARG A 65 -14.91 -4.61 1.47
C ARG A 65 -15.80 -5.67 0.83
N LEU A 66 -17.02 -5.30 0.47
CA LEU A 66 -17.94 -6.18 -0.24
C LEU A 66 -17.35 -6.69 -1.57
N CYS A 67 -16.79 -5.80 -2.38
CA CYS A 67 -16.12 -6.18 -3.63
C CYS A 67 -14.92 -7.10 -3.38
N TYR A 68 -14.14 -6.85 -2.32
CA TYR A 68 -13.02 -7.71 -1.94
C TYR A 68 -13.47 -9.10 -1.50
N GLU A 69 -14.50 -9.20 -0.65
CA GLU A 69 -15.02 -10.47 -0.14
C GLU A 69 -15.60 -11.35 -1.24
N LEU A 70 -16.13 -10.75 -2.31
CA LEU A 70 -16.73 -11.44 -3.44
C LEU A 70 -15.79 -11.60 -4.65
N ASP A 71 -14.52 -11.20 -4.53
CA ASP A 71 -13.53 -11.20 -5.62
C ASP A 71 -14.01 -10.42 -6.88
N LEU A 72 -14.72 -9.31 -6.65
CA LEU A 72 -15.30 -8.46 -7.68
C LEU A 72 -14.45 -7.20 -7.88
N GLU A 73 -13.34 -7.37 -8.59
CA GLU A 73 -12.42 -6.28 -8.91
C GLU A 73 -13.06 -5.20 -9.80
N ARG A 74 -13.66 -5.59 -10.94
CA ARG A 74 -14.16 -4.62 -11.94
C ARG A 74 -15.16 -3.61 -11.36
N PRO A 75 -16.20 -4.02 -10.60
CA PRO A 75 -17.13 -3.06 -9.98
C PRO A 75 -16.46 -2.12 -8.97
N ALA A 76 -15.43 -2.58 -8.25
CA ALA A 76 -14.67 -1.72 -7.34
C ALA A 76 -13.93 -0.64 -8.11
N VAL A 77 -13.22 -1.01 -9.19
CA VAL A 77 -12.47 -0.07 -10.03
C VAL A 77 -13.38 0.95 -10.70
N GLU A 78 -14.49 0.50 -11.28
CA GLU A 78 -15.46 1.37 -11.93
C GLU A 78 -16.00 2.44 -10.98
N LEU A 79 -16.29 2.08 -9.72
CA LEU A 79 -16.82 3.04 -8.74
C LEU A 79 -15.77 4.06 -8.29
N ILE A 80 -14.48 3.72 -8.27
CA ILE A 80 -13.38 4.64 -7.92
C ILE A 80 -13.13 5.65 -9.03
N LYS A 81 -13.17 5.18 -10.28
CA LYS A 81 -12.97 6.01 -11.47
C LYS A 81 -14.12 6.98 -11.72
N ASP A 82 -15.26 6.77 -11.07
CA ASP A 82 -16.40 7.64 -11.23
C ASP A 82 -16.21 8.99 -10.52
N GLN A 83 -16.06 10.04 -11.32
CA GLN A 83 -15.86 11.43 -10.87
C GLN A 83 -17.06 12.01 -10.11
N VAL A 84 -18.22 11.33 -10.10
CA VAL A 84 -19.43 11.80 -9.43
C VAL A 84 -19.38 11.55 -7.91
N ILE A 85 -18.61 10.57 -7.42
CA ILE A 85 -18.67 10.08 -6.02
C ILE A 85 -17.38 10.31 -5.16
N PRO A 86 -16.46 11.24 -5.47
CA PRO A 86 -15.10 11.24 -4.92
C PRO A 86 -15.03 11.35 -3.38
N THR A 87 -16.01 12.00 -2.74
CA THR A 87 -16.00 12.29 -1.29
C THR A 87 -16.24 11.09 -0.37
N HIS A 88 -16.57 9.90 -0.88
CA HIS A 88 -16.98 8.75 -0.05
C HIS A 88 -15.88 7.70 0.17
N PHE A 89 -14.71 7.84 -0.45
CA PHE A 89 -13.63 6.84 -0.45
C PHE A 89 -12.43 7.15 0.46
N GLN A 90 -12.51 8.18 1.30
CA GLN A 90 -11.46 8.45 2.30
C GLN A 90 -11.14 7.17 3.11
N ASN A 91 -9.88 6.72 3.01
CA ASN A 91 -9.27 5.59 3.73
C ASN A 91 -9.54 4.17 3.22
N THR A 92 -9.86 3.96 1.93
CA THR A 92 -9.96 2.59 1.39
C THR A 92 -9.00 2.33 0.25
N VAL A 93 -8.13 1.34 0.42
CA VAL A 93 -7.25 0.87 -0.65
C VAL A 93 -7.57 -0.61 -0.89
N VAL A 94 -8.20 -0.91 -2.02
CA VAL A 94 -8.46 -2.29 -2.45
C VAL A 94 -7.23 -2.82 -3.18
N ILE A 95 -6.81 -4.03 -2.82
CA ILE A 95 -5.54 -4.65 -3.24
C ILE A 95 -5.55 -5.07 -4.72
N VAL A 96 -6.71 -5.26 -5.33
CA VAL A 96 -6.80 -5.99 -6.62
C VAL A 96 -6.36 -5.13 -7.82
N SER A 97 -6.65 -3.83 -7.84
CA SER A 97 -6.11 -2.87 -8.83
C SER A 97 -5.35 -1.71 -8.15
N ALA A 98 -4.67 -1.99 -7.05
CA ALA A 98 -4.26 -0.94 -6.11
C ALA A 98 -3.39 0.18 -6.73
N LEU A 99 -2.62 -0.11 -7.79
CA LEU A 99 -1.90 0.91 -8.55
C LEU A 99 -2.84 1.87 -9.31
N GLU A 100 -3.91 1.35 -9.91
CA GLU A 100 -4.93 2.18 -10.57
C GLU A 100 -5.67 3.04 -9.54
N VAL A 101 -5.98 2.47 -8.37
CA VAL A 101 -6.63 3.22 -7.27
C VAL A 101 -5.74 4.35 -6.79
N LEU A 102 -4.45 4.09 -6.57
CA LEU A 102 -3.49 5.12 -6.16
C LEU A 102 -3.33 6.21 -7.23
N THR A 103 -3.32 5.81 -8.50
CA THR A 103 -3.25 6.74 -9.63
C THR A 103 -4.50 7.63 -9.69
N GLU A 104 -5.67 7.07 -9.44
CA GLU A 104 -6.94 7.80 -9.47
C GLU A 104 -7.10 8.70 -8.24
N MET A 105 -6.74 8.22 -7.05
CA MET A 105 -6.66 9.05 -5.83
C MET A 105 -5.77 10.27 -6.06
N LYS A 106 -4.65 10.09 -6.75
CA LYS A 106 -3.74 11.17 -7.10
C LYS A 106 -4.34 12.14 -8.12
N LYS A 107 -5.06 11.67 -9.14
CA LYS A 107 -5.78 12.56 -10.09
C LYS A 107 -6.85 13.39 -9.40
N GLN A 108 -7.50 12.82 -8.38
CA GLN A 108 -8.54 13.48 -7.59
C GLN A 108 -7.99 14.33 -6.43
N ASP A 109 -6.66 14.53 -6.36
CA ASP A 109 -5.95 15.27 -5.31
C ASP A 109 -6.29 14.81 -3.89
N ILE A 110 -6.54 13.50 -3.73
CA ILE A 110 -6.81 12.90 -2.41
C ILE A 110 -5.47 12.73 -1.68
N PRO A 111 -5.30 13.31 -0.48
CA PRO A 111 -4.03 13.25 0.24
C PRO A 111 -3.70 11.83 0.69
N PHE A 112 -2.43 11.46 0.58
CA PHE A 112 -1.94 10.16 1.03
C PHE A 112 -1.63 10.22 2.52
N ASN A 113 -2.18 9.28 3.29
CA ASN A 113 -1.77 9.08 4.67
C ASN A 113 -0.62 8.07 4.75
N LYS A 114 -0.07 7.85 5.95
CA LYS A 114 1.07 6.93 6.16
C LYS A 114 0.80 5.51 5.67
N GLU A 115 -0.43 5.01 5.84
CA GLU A 115 -0.82 3.68 5.40
C GLU A 115 -1.00 3.61 3.88
N THR A 116 -1.53 4.68 3.26
CA THR A 116 -1.61 4.79 1.79
C THR A 116 -0.22 4.74 1.16
N TYR A 117 0.74 5.49 1.71
CA TYR A 117 2.12 5.43 1.25
C TYR A 117 2.72 4.04 1.44
N LEU A 118 2.62 3.46 2.64
CA LEU A 118 3.14 2.12 2.91
C LEU A 118 2.62 1.10 1.90
N LEU A 119 1.31 1.12 1.65
CA LEU A 119 0.68 0.22 0.71
C LEU A 119 1.14 0.49 -0.73
N ALA A 120 1.23 1.75 -1.15
CA ALA A 120 1.74 2.12 -2.47
C ALA A 120 3.14 1.56 -2.75
N PHE A 121 4.06 1.73 -1.81
CA PHE A 121 5.41 1.17 -1.95
C PHE A 121 5.42 -0.36 -1.91
N ALA A 122 4.60 -0.98 -1.07
CA ALA A 122 4.46 -2.45 -1.03
C ALA A 122 3.93 -3.02 -2.35
N ILE A 123 2.96 -2.35 -2.98
CA ILE A 123 2.42 -2.72 -4.31
C ILE A 123 3.51 -2.61 -5.36
N CYS A 124 4.27 -1.50 -5.38
CA CYS A 124 5.34 -1.33 -6.35
C CYS A 124 6.41 -2.43 -6.21
N TYR A 125 6.79 -2.77 -4.98
CA TYR A 125 7.71 -3.87 -4.72
C TYR A 125 7.19 -5.24 -5.17
N LYS A 126 5.88 -5.49 -5.02
CA LYS A 126 5.23 -6.75 -5.43
C LYS A 126 5.11 -6.86 -6.95
N LEU A 127 4.79 -5.77 -7.64
CA LEU A 127 4.61 -5.73 -9.10
C LEU A 127 5.93 -5.90 -9.86
N ASP A 128 7.03 -5.40 -9.30
CA ASP A 128 8.41 -5.64 -9.75
C ASP A 128 8.64 -5.41 -11.26
N ASN A 129 8.05 -4.34 -11.78
CA ASN A 129 8.18 -3.94 -13.18
C ASN A 129 8.69 -2.49 -13.31
N PRO A 130 9.25 -2.09 -14.46
CA PRO A 130 9.85 -0.77 -14.62
C PRO A 130 8.88 0.40 -14.40
N GLU A 131 7.59 0.21 -14.69
CA GLU A 131 6.57 1.24 -14.48
C GLU A 131 6.31 1.47 -12.98
N SER A 132 6.16 0.39 -12.22
CA SER A 132 6.00 0.43 -10.76
C SER A 132 7.21 1.06 -10.06
N PHE A 133 8.43 0.81 -10.56
CA PHE A 133 9.63 1.48 -10.07
C PHE A 133 9.59 3.00 -10.29
N LYS A 134 9.25 3.47 -11.51
CA LYS A 134 9.08 4.90 -11.81
C LYS A 134 8.02 5.56 -10.93
N ILE A 135 6.91 4.87 -10.69
CA ILE A 135 5.84 5.35 -9.80
C ILE A 135 6.37 5.47 -8.37
N SER A 136 7.08 4.46 -7.86
CA SER A 136 7.65 4.49 -6.50
C SER A 136 8.64 5.64 -6.32
N ALA A 137 9.51 5.90 -7.31
CA ALA A 137 10.48 6.99 -7.26
C ALA A 137 9.80 8.35 -7.22
N LYS A 138 8.82 8.56 -8.12
CA LYS A 138 8.03 9.80 -8.17
C LYS A 138 7.24 10.04 -6.89
N LEU A 139 6.64 9.00 -6.31
CA LEU A 139 5.91 9.10 -5.04
C LEU A 139 6.83 9.52 -3.88
N LEU A 140 8.07 9.02 -3.86
CA LEU A 140 9.04 9.38 -2.84
C LEU A 140 9.48 10.85 -2.97
N GLU A 141 9.80 11.29 -4.18
CA GLU A 141 10.17 12.69 -4.47
C GLU A 141 9.03 13.65 -4.09
N GLU A 142 7.79 13.33 -4.45
CA GLU A 142 6.63 14.16 -4.10
C GLU A 142 6.40 14.24 -2.59
N ALA A 143 6.53 13.12 -1.88
CA ALA A 143 6.41 13.10 -0.43
C ALA A 143 7.47 13.98 0.23
N GLN A 144 8.71 13.96 -0.28
CA GLN A 144 9.77 14.84 0.21
C GLN A 144 9.49 16.32 -0.05
N VAL A 145 9.05 16.68 -1.27
CA VAL A 145 8.73 18.06 -1.64
C VAL A 145 7.59 18.62 -0.79
N LYS A 146 6.58 17.79 -0.46
CA LYS A 146 5.47 18.16 0.42
C LYS A 146 5.85 18.18 1.90
N GLY A 147 6.99 17.60 2.28
CA GLY A 147 7.40 17.44 3.68
C GLY A 147 6.63 16.34 4.42
N ASP A 148 6.07 15.37 3.69
CA ASP A 148 5.32 14.26 4.27
C ASP A 148 6.23 13.29 5.02
N THR A 149 5.82 12.90 6.23
CA THR A 149 6.58 11.93 7.03
C THR A 149 6.24 10.49 6.64
N LEU A 150 7.12 9.88 5.85
CA LEU A 150 6.97 8.49 5.43
C LEU A 150 7.35 7.50 6.55
N PRO A 151 6.62 6.37 6.69
CA PRO A 151 7.01 5.32 7.61
C PRO A 151 8.28 4.61 7.12
N ILE A 152 9.13 4.13 8.05
CA ILE A 152 10.38 3.39 7.73
C ILE A 152 10.11 2.24 6.76
N ARG A 153 9.00 1.52 6.93
CA ARG A 153 8.63 0.40 6.05
C ARG A 153 8.41 0.82 4.59
N ALA A 154 7.90 2.03 4.34
CA ALA A 154 7.78 2.57 2.99
C ALA A 154 9.16 2.77 2.35
N TYR A 155 10.11 3.36 3.10
CA TYR A 155 11.50 3.47 2.65
C TYR A 155 12.15 2.10 2.42
N CYS A 156 11.94 1.13 3.32
CA CYS A 156 12.45 -0.23 3.14
C CYS A 156 11.94 -0.85 1.83
N PHE A 157 10.66 -0.68 1.49
CA PHE A 157 10.13 -1.13 0.20
C PHE A 157 10.75 -0.38 -0.98
N ALA A 158 10.95 0.93 -0.88
CA ALA A 158 11.61 1.71 -1.93
C ALA A 158 13.05 1.24 -2.17
N VAL A 159 13.83 1.02 -1.11
CA VAL A 159 15.20 0.46 -1.17
C VAL A 159 15.18 -0.93 -1.80
N ALA A 160 14.29 -1.80 -1.34
CA ALA A 160 14.19 -3.17 -1.85
C ALA A 160 13.77 -3.22 -3.33
N THR A 161 12.92 -2.28 -3.77
CA THR A 161 12.52 -2.14 -5.18
C THR A 161 13.70 -1.69 -6.03
N ALA A 162 14.48 -0.69 -5.58
CA ALA A 162 15.69 -0.25 -6.28
C ALA A 162 16.74 -1.37 -6.40
N LEU A 163 16.94 -2.16 -5.33
CA LEU A 163 17.83 -3.33 -5.36
C LEU A 163 17.38 -4.39 -6.38
N LYS A 164 16.08 -4.67 -6.48
CA LYS A 164 15.53 -5.62 -7.47
C LYS A 164 15.76 -5.15 -8.92
N GLN A 165 15.66 -3.85 -9.15
CA GLN A 165 15.94 -3.23 -10.45
C GLN A 165 17.44 -3.03 -10.72
N ASN A 166 18.30 -3.55 -9.83
CA ASN A 166 19.75 -3.44 -9.88
C ASN A 166 20.28 -1.99 -9.88
N ASP A 167 19.48 -1.04 -9.37
CA ASP A 167 19.87 0.36 -9.21
C ASP A 167 20.41 0.60 -7.80
N VAL A 168 21.70 0.26 -7.64
CA VAL A 168 22.40 0.33 -6.35
C VAL A 168 22.58 1.78 -5.88
N ALA A 169 22.73 2.73 -6.82
CA ALA A 169 22.89 4.15 -6.49
C ALA A 169 21.60 4.69 -5.85
N GLN A 170 20.46 4.40 -6.45
CA GLN A 170 19.16 4.80 -5.92
C GLN A 170 18.86 4.10 -4.59
N ALA A 171 19.19 2.81 -4.47
CA ALA A 171 19.03 2.06 -3.23
C ALA A 171 19.83 2.67 -2.06
N LYS A 172 21.09 3.07 -2.33
CA LYS A 172 21.94 3.79 -1.37
C LYS A 172 21.32 5.13 -0.96
N PHE A 173 20.86 5.91 -1.94
CA PHE A 173 20.25 7.21 -1.68
C PHE A 173 18.98 7.10 -0.82
N TYR A 174 18.12 6.11 -1.07
CA TYR A 174 16.94 5.88 -0.24
C TYR A 174 17.29 5.36 1.15
N CYS A 175 18.31 4.52 1.25
CA CYS A 175 18.77 3.97 2.53
C CYS A 175 19.36 5.05 3.45
N SER A 176 20.03 6.07 2.89
CA SER A 176 20.62 7.18 3.68
C SER A 176 19.58 8.13 4.26
N GLN A 177 18.37 8.17 3.71
CA GLN A 177 17.29 9.02 4.22
C GLN A 177 16.58 8.43 5.44
N ILE A 178 16.84 7.17 5.79
CA ILE A 178 16.22 6.50 6.92
C ILE A 178 16.92 6.95 8.21
N MET A 179 16.29 7.87 8.94
CA MET A 179 16.85 8.43 10.18
C MET A 179 16.81 7.45 11.36
N LYS A 180 15.85 6.51 11.37
CA LYS A 180 15.64 5.54 12.46
C LYS A 180 16.28 4.20 12.10
N THR A 181 17.52 4.01 12.55
CA THR A 181 18.38 2.86 12.21
C THR A 181 18.19 1.65 13.13
N GLU A 182 17.49 1.81 14.26
CA GLU A 182 17.17 0.74 15.23
C GLU A 182 16.03 -0.17 14.73
N ASN A 183 16.15 -0.71 13.52
CA ASN A 183 15.13 -1.57 12.92
C ASN A 183 15.77 -2.77 12.22
N LYS A 184 15.30 -3.98 12.57
CA LYS A 184 15.73 -5.24 11.95
C LYS A 184 15.64 -5.21 10.42
N LEU A 185 14.54 -4.72 9.85
CA LEU A 185 14.35 -4.63 8.40
C LEU A 185 15.36 -3.68 7.75
N TYR A 186 15.63 -2.54 8.39
CA TYR A 186 16.62 -1.59 7.92
C TYR A 186 18.02 -2.21 7.91
N ASN A 187 18.44 -2.86 9.00
CA ASN A 187 19.76 -3.47 9.11
C ASN A 187 20.00 -4.55 8.06
N ASN A 188 18.99 -5.38 7.79
CA ASN A 188 19.04 -6.39 6.75
C ASN A 188 19.19 -5.78 5.35
N LEU A 189 18.40 -4.74 5.04
CA LEU A 189 18.50 -4.04 3.75
C LEU A 189 19.81 -3.27 3.61
N LYS A 190 20.30 -2.64 4.68
CA LYS A 190 21.57 -1.92 4.69
C LYS A 190 22.73 -2.83 4.29
N VAL A 191 22.80 -4.03 4.87
CA VAL A 191 23.81 -5.04 4.51
C VAL A 191 23.70 -5.43 3.04
N LEU A 192 22.49 -5.66 2.53
CA LEU A 192 22.29 -5.97 1.11
C LEU A 192 22.73 -4.82 0.18
N VAL A 193 22.45 -3.57 0.56
CA VAL A 193 22.89 -2.39 -0.19
C VAL A 193 24.42 -2.28 -0.19
N GLN A 194 25.07 -2.44 0.97
CA GLN A 194 26.53 -2.41 1.09
C GLN A 194 27.19 -3.54 0.29
N LEU A 195 26.64 -4.75 0.35
CA LEU A 195 27.11 -5.90 -0.41
C LEU A 195 27.04 -5.66 -1.92
N ARG A 196 25.88 -5.20 -2.41
CA ARG A 196 25.68 -4.85 -3.84
C ARG A 196 26.54 -3.67 -4.30
N SER A 197 27.01 -2.87 -3.35
CA SER A 197 27.90 -1.74 -3.59
C SER A 197 29.38 -2.10 -3.62
N GLY A 198 29.74 -3.36 -3.36
CA GLY A 198 31.13 -3.79 -3.26
C GLY A 198 31.83 -3.38 -1.96
N LEU A 199 31.09 -2.88 -0.95
CA LEU A 199 31.64 -2.45 0.34
C LEU A 199 31.76 -3.64 1.31
N LEU A 200 32.50 -4.68 0.92
CA LEU A 200 32.56 -5.94 1.66
C LEU A 200 33.14 -5.77 3.07
N GLU A 201 34.17 -4.94 3.23
CA GLU A 201 34.75 -4.63 4.54
C GLU A 201 33.73 -4.03 5.52
N GLU A 202 32.84 -3.16 5.04
CA GLU A 202 31.78 -2.58 5.87
C GLU A 202 30.72 -3.62 6.26
N VAL A 203 30.43 -4.55 5.35
CA VAL A 203 29.52 -5.67 5.62
C VAL A 203 30.10 -6.54 6.74
N ILE A 204 31.38 -6.93 6.65
CA ILE A 204 32.06 -7.74 7.67
C ILE A 204 32.03 -7.02 9.02
N LYS A 205 32.45 -5.74 9.08
CA LYS A 205 32.39 -4.93 10.31
C LYS A 205 30.99 -4.88 10.92
N THR A 206 29.96 -4.77 10.08
CA THR A 206 28.56 -4.73 10.52
C THR A 206 28.10 -6.07 11.10
N LEU A 207 28.54 -7.19 10.51
CA LEU A 207 28.24 -8.54 11.01
C LEU A 207 29.02 -8.87 12.28
N GLU A 208 30.29 -8.49 12.38
CA GLU A 208 31.13 -8.65 13.57
C GLU A 208 30.53 -7.92 14.78
N ALA A 209 30.10 -6.67 14.59
CA ALA A 209 29.42 -5.89 15.62
C ALA A 209 28.14 -6.54 16.14
N ALA A 210 27.49 -7.43 15.36
CA ALA A 210 26.32 -8.17 15.80
C ALA A 210 26.65 -9.42 16.64
N VAL A 211 27.85 -9.96 16.48
CA VAL A 211 28.35 -11.13 17.21
C VAL A 211 28.99 -10.72 18.55
N GLU A 212 29.38 -9.45 18.71
CA GLU A 212 30.01 -8.96 19.93
C GLU A 212 29.22 -9.30 21.21
N VAL A 213 29.87 -10.11 22.05
CA VAL A 213 29.30 -10.77 23.24
C VAL A 213 29.04 -9.78 24.39
N ASN A 214 29.66 -8.60 24.35
CA ASN A 214 29.64 -7.60 25.43
C ASN A 214 28.43 -6.64 25.39
N THR A 215 27.41 -6.91 24.59
CA THR A 215 26.19 -6.10 24.57
C THR A 215 25.37 -6.33 25.86
N PRO A 216 25.07 -5.27 26.64
CA PRO A 216 24.26 -5.39 27.85
C PRO A 216 22.90 -6.05 27.54
N PRO A 217 22.32 -6.85 28.46
CA PRO A 217 21.09 -7.61 28.21
C PRO A 217 19.87 -6.75 27.85
N PHE A 218 19.92 -5.44 28.09
CA PHE A 218 18.87 -4.47 27.77
C PHE A 218 19.02 -3.83 26.38
N VAL A 219 20.16 -4.03 25.70
CA VAL A 219 20.40 -3.51 24.36
C VAL A 219 19.92 -4.54 23.33
N LYS A 220 19.07 -4.11 22.39
CA LYS A 220 18.62 -4.98 21.31
C LYS A 220 19.82 -5.36 20.43
N LYS A 221 20.09 -6.66 20.33
CA LYS A 221 21.11 -7.18 19.42
C LYS A 221 20.69 -6.99 17.97
N LEU A 222 21.68 -6.82 17.10
CA LEU A 222 21.47 -6.81 15.67
C LEU A 222 21.08 -8.23 15.23
N GLU A 223 19.98 -8.35 14.50
CA GLU A 223 19.50 -9.63 13.99
C GLU A 223 19.41 -9.58 12.46
N PHE A 224 19.99 -10.59 11.81
CA PHE A 224 19.94 -10.75 10.37
C PHE A 224 19.07 -11.94 9.99
N SER A 225 18.43 -11.87 8.81
CA SER A 225 17.72 -13.00 8.25
C SER A 225 18.70 -13.98 7.64
N GLU A 226 18.33 -15.26 7.66
CA GLU A 226 19.12 -16.34 7.05
C GLU A 226 19.39 -16.06 5.56
N GLN A 227 18.40 -15.51 4.85
CA GLN A 227 18.54 -15.14 3.45
C GLN A 227 19.65 -14.11 3.23
N VAL A 228 19.76 -13.08 4.08
CA VAL A 228 20.82 -12.07 3.95
C VAL A 228 22.18 -12.69 4.21
N LEU A 229 22.29 -13.54 5.23
CA LEU A 229 23.54 -14.24 5.56
C LEU A 229 23.97 -15.20 4.43
N ALA A 230 23.03 -15.91 3.83
CA ALA A 230 23.28 -16.78 2.68
C ALA A 230 23.81 -15.98 1.48
N THR A 231 23.16 -14.86 1.14
CA THR A 231 23.60 -13.98 0.04
C THR A 231 24.99 -13.38 0.30
N VAL A 232 25.31 -13.02 1.54
CA VAL A 232 26.66 -12.55 1.90
C VAL A 232 27.69 -13.67 1.69
N ARG A 233 27.40 -14.88 2.16
CA ARG A 233 28.31 -16.03 2.02
C ARG A 233 28.60 -16.35 0.55
N GLU A 234 27.57 -16.45 -0.29
CA GLU A 234 27.73 -16.69 -1.73
C GLU A 234 28.65 -15.64 -2.36
N LYS A 235 28.48 -14.36 -1.99
CA LYS A 235 29.30 -13.27 -2.54
C LYS A 235 30.74 -13.26 -2.03
N MET A 236 30.99 -13.78 -0.82
CA MET A 236 32.34 -13.95 -0.28
C MET A 236 33.07 -15.10 -0.96
N GLU A 237 32.38 -16.21 -1.26
CA GLU A 237 32.95 -17.34 -2.01
C GLU A 237 33.38 -16.95 -3.43
N GLU A 238 32.67 -16.00 -4.07
CA GLU A 238 33.06 -15.42 -5.36
C GLU A 238 34.30 -14.51 -5.31
N ASN A 239 34.72 -14.05 -4.12
CA ASN A 239 35.86 -13.15 -3.93
C ASN A 239 36.88 -13.76 -2.94
N PRO A 240 37.73 -14.69 -3.40
CA PRO A 240 38.63 -15.47 -2.53
C PRO A 240 39.74 -14.66 -1.86
N ASP A 241 39.99 -13.41 -2.26
CA ASP A 241 41.04 -12.55 -1.69
C ASP A 241 40.72 -12.04 -0.27
N LEU A 242 39.52 -12.33 0.25
CA LEU A 242 39.02 -11.87 1.56
C LEU A 242 38.45 -13.00 2.43
N SER A 243 38.69 -14.27 2.06
CA SER A 243 38.33 -15.46 2.85
C SER A 243 39.36 -15.82 3.91
#